data_AF-A0A969RVP5-F1
#
_entry.id   AF-A0A969RVP5-F1
#
_cell.length_a   1.000
_cell.length_b   1.000
_cell.length_c   1.000
_cell.angle_alpha   90.00
_cell.angle_beta   90.00
_cell.angle_gamma   90.00
#
_symmetry.space_group_name_H-M   'P 1'
#
loop_
_entity.id
_entity.type
_entity.pdbx_description
1 polymer ?
#
loop_
_entity_poly.entity_id
_entity_poly.type
_entity_poly.pdbx_seq_one_letter_code
_entity_poly.pdbx_strand_id
1 'polypeptide(L)'
;MGIDQLLIKLNEAKQAIAIPDFKCDDLLRLVLTDLSTLQLPVVSETERQDIVLQHRRLAFLGDRLLDAVLANYLFATHSELTNEDLDDWRQEITCRESLTAFAIELGLPNFCSSSNRQNRKPPEEEPGVYGEMFEALVAVIYLDGNRNFERVYAWLCDRFIQGTIRSYEEDTDSDENCEGIVTTRDYLDMIGLEGFPDCGWAPGDDDD
;
A
#
# COMPACT_ATOMS: atom_id res chain seq x y z
N MET A 1 -5.01 23.55 -19.44
CA MET A 1 -6.01 23.04 -18.47
C MET A 1 -6.30 24.18 -17.50
N GLY A 2 -7.58 24.57 -17.35
CA GLY A 2 -7.96 25.64 -16.43
C GLY A 2 -7.84 25.20 -14.96
N ILE A 3 -7.53 26.14 -14.07
CA ILE A 3 -7.35 25.94 -12.61
C ILE A 3 -8.54 25.18 -12.00
N ASP A 4 -9.75 25.42 -12.49
CA ASP A 4 -10.99 24.79 -12.02
C ASP A 4 -11.00 23.27 -12.21
N GLN A 5 -10.42 22.76 -13.31
CA GLN A 5 -10.43 21.33 -13.60
C GLN A 5 -9.41 20.55 -12.77
N LEU A 6 -8.32 21.19 -12.34
CA LEU A 6 -7.37 20.63 -11.37
C LEU A 6 -7.99 20.55 -9.97
N LEU A 7 -8.74 21.57 -9.59
CA LEU A 7 -9.40 21.63 -8.28
C LEU A 7 -10.52 20.60 -8.17
N ILE A 8 -11.28 20.36 -9.24
CA ILE A 8 -12.29 19.30 -9.31
C ILE A 8 -11.64 17.92 -9.10
N LYS A 9 -10.59 17.59 -9.85
CA LYS A 9 -9.89 16.30 -9.71
C LYS A 9 -9.32 16.08 -8.31
N LEU A 10 -8.83 17.13 -7.66
CA LEU A 10 -8.33 17.04 -6.30
C LEU A 10 -9.45 16.70 -5.30
N ASN A 11 -10.62 17.30 -5.47
CA ASN A 11 -11.77 17.02 -4.63
C ASN A 11 -12.31 15.59 -4.88
N GLU A 12 -12.37 15.16 -6.14
CA GLU A 12 -12.71 13.77 -6.49
C GLU A 12 -11.72 12.78 -5.87
N ALA A 13 -10.42 13.07 -5.92
CA ALA A 13 -9.40 12.25 -5.28
C ALA A 13 -9.60 12.17 -3.76
N LYS A 14 -9.84 13.29 -3.08
CA LYS A 14 -10.14 13.30 -1.64
C LYS A 14 -11.39 12.48 -1.30
N GLN A 15 -12.42 12.54 -2.14
CA GLN A 15 -13.63 11.74 -1.97
C GLN A 15 -13.35 10.24 -2.12
N ALA A 16 -12.55 9.85 -3.12
CA ALA A 16 -12.15 8.46 -3.33
C ALA A 16 -11.26 7.92 -2.20
N ILE A 17 -10.33 8.74 -1.71
CA ILE A 17 -9.50 8.43 -0.54
C ILE A 17 -10.38 8.30 0.71
N ALA A 18 -11.50 9.05 0.79
CA ALA A 18 -12.52 8.93 1.84
C ALA A 18 -12.00 9.13 3.27
N ILE A 19 -10.95 9.96 3.44
CA ILE A 19 -10.42 10.30 4.75
C ILE A 19 -11.02 11.62 5.25
N PRO A 20 -11.60 11.65 6.47
CA PRO A 20 -12.13 12.88 7.03
C PRO A 20 -11.03 13.89 7.31
N ASP A 21 -11.37 15.17 7.13
CA ASP A 21 -10.50 16.31 7.41
C ASP A 21 -9.12 16.23 6.74
N PHE A 22 -9.05 15.75 5.49
CA PHE A 22 -7.82 15.76 4.70
C PHE A 22 -7.45 17.20 4.26
N LYS A 23 -6.27 17.67 4.66
CA LYS A 23 -5.81 19.07 4.55
C LYS A 23 -4.66 19.27 3.58
N CYS A 24 -3.83 18.26 3.36
CA CYS A 24 -2.57 18.38 2.61
C CYS A 24 -2.77 18.34 1.07
N ASP A 25 -3.39 19.38 0.52
CA ASP A 25 -3.68 19.52 -0.91
C ASP A 25 -2.42 19.52 -1.77
N ASP A 26 -1.35 20.17 -1.32
CA ASP A 26 -0.10 20.30 -2.09
C ASP A 26 0.62 18.96 -2.24
N LEU A 27 0.66 18.16 -1.17
CA LEU A 27 1.23 16.82 -1.21
C LEU A 27 0.37 15.87 -2.05
N LEU A 28 -0.95 15.95 -1.93
CA LEU A 28 -1.84 15.15 -2.77
C LEU A 28 -1.69 15.52 -4.25
N ARG A 29 -1.58 16.82 -4.58
CA ARG A 29 -1.28 17.25 -5.96
C ARG A 29 0.05 16.71 -6.47
N LEU A 30 1.08 16.70 -5.62
CA LEU A 30 2.39 16.17 -5.98
C LEU A 30 2.30 14.69 -6.35
N VAL A 31 1.60 13.86 -5.55
CA VAL A 31 1.40 12.43 -5.83
C VAL A 31 0.57 12.19 -7.09
N LEU A 32 -0.46 13.01 -7.31
CA LEU A 32 -1.33 12.92 -8.50
C LEU A 32 -0.71 13.56 -9.76
N THR A 33 0.51 14.09 -9.66
CA THR A 33 1.23 14.62 -10.80
C THR A 33 1.82 13.45 -11.58
N ASP A 34 1.39 13.33 -12.83
CA ASP A 34 1.98 12.34 -13.73
C ASP A 34 3.43 12.70 -14.03
N LEU A 35 4.36 11.92 -13.48
CA LEU A 35 5.79 12.14 -13.68
C LEU A 35 6.19 12.06 -15.17
N SER A 36 5.42 11.36 -16.02
CA SER A 36 5.65 11.34 -17.48
C SER A 36 5.29 12.68 -18.15
N THR A 37 4.35 13.45 -17.60
CA THR A 37 3.97 14.78 -18.13
C THR A 37 5.00 15.87 -17.83
N LEU A 38 5.92 15.62 -16.89
CA LEU A 38 7.03 16.53 -16.60
C LEU A 38 8.01 16.66 -17.77
N GLN A 39 7.90 15.83 -18.82
CA GLN A 39 8.70 15.93 -20.05
C GLN A 39 8.33 17.14 -20.93
N LEU A 40 7.22 17.84 -20.65
CA LEU A 40 6.82 19.03 -21.40
C LEU A 40 7.64 20.28 -21.00
N PRO A 41 7.92 21.21 -21.94
CA PRO A 41 8.87 22.34 -21.77
C PRO A 41 8.39 23.47 -20.84
N VAL A 42 7.41 23.21 -19.96
CA VAL A 42 6.78 24.20 -19.09
C VAL A 42 7.52 24.33 -17.74
N VAL A 43 8.32 23.32 -17.36
CA VAL A 43 9.03 23.22 -16.08
C VAL A 43 10.52 23.11 -16.33
N SER A 44 11.36 23.77 -15.53
CA SER A 44 12.82 23.64 -15.66
C SER A 44 13.29 22.22 -15.34
N GLU A 45 14.46 21.83 -15.85
CA GLU A 45 15.05 20.50 -15.54
C GLU A 45 15.24 20.30 -14.03
N THR A 46 15.69 21.34 -13.33
CA THR A 46 15.91 21.28 -11.88
C THR A 46 14.61 21.08 -11.10
N GLU A 47 13.56 21.84 -11.43
CA GLU A 47 12.25 21.67 -10.78
C GLU A 47 11.64 20.28 -11.05
N ARG A 48 11.83 19.74 -12.26
CA ARG A 48 11.42 18.37 -12.58
C ARG A 48 12.14 17.35 -11.70
N GLN A 49 13.46 17.47 -11.57
CA GLN A 49 14.26 16.56 -10.73
C GLN A 49 13.82 16.62 -9.27
N ASP A 50 13.53 17.82 -8.77
CA ASP A 50 13.05 18.01 -7.40
C ASP A 50 11.67 17.36 -7.18
N ILE A 51 10.74 17.52 -8.12
CA ILE A 51 9.41 16.87 -8.07
C ILE A 51 9.55 15.34 -8.05
N VAL A 52 10.34 14.79 -8.97
CA VAL A 52 10.57 13.34 -9.06
C VAL A 52 11.21 12.82 -7.76
N LEU A 53 12.18 13.56 -7.21
CA LEU A 53 12.83 13.21 -5.96
C LEU A 53 11.85 13.23 -4.79
N GLN A 54 11.01 14.26 -4.68
CA GLN A 54 10.00 14.35 -3.62
C GLN A 54 8.98 13.22 -3.73
N HIS A 55 8.50 12.89 -4.93
CA HIS A 55 7.60 11.77 -5.16
C HIS A 55 8.21 10.45 -4.70
N ARG A 56 9.45 10.16 -5.10
CA ARG A 56 10.16 8.94 -4.70
C ARG A 56 10.41 8.86 -3.19
N ARG A 57 10.64 10.00 -2.54
CA ARG A 57 10.78 10.05 -1.07
C ARG A 57 9.46 9.75 -0.36
N LEU A 58 8.33 10.18 -0.92
CA LEU A 58 7.01 9.81 -0.42
C LEU A 58 6.74 8.33 -0.65
N ALA A 59 6.99 7.81 -1.85
CA ALA A 59 6.86 6.39 -2.17
C ALA A 59 7.67 5.53 -1.19
N PHE A 60 8.95 5.86 -0.98
CA PHE A 60 9.80 5.18 0.00
C PHE A 60 9.21 5.15 1.42
N LEU A 61 8.62 6.27 1.89
CA LEU A 61 8.00 6.31 3.21
C LEU A 61 6.72 5.46 3.26
N GLY A 62 5.92 5.50 2.20
CA GLY A 62 4.65 4.79 2.10
C GLY A 62 4.82 3.29 1.99
N ASP A 63 5.80 2.84 1.22
CA ASP A 63 6.27 1.45 1.11
C ASP A 63 6.59 0.87 2.51
N ARG A 64 7.41 1.57 3.30
CA ARG A 64 7.70 1.15 4.69
C ARG A 64 6.48 1.17 5.62
N LEU A 65 5.51 2.05 5.39
CA LEU A 65 4.27 2.08 6.16
C LEU A 65 3.33 0.94 5.78
N LEU A 66 3.24 0.61 4.48
CA LEU A 66 2.51 -0.55 3.97
C LEU A 66 3.06 -1.83 4.60
N ASP A 67 4.38 -2.04 4.53
CA ASP A 67 5.07 -3.18 5.16
C ASP A 67 4.72 -3.28 6.65
N ALA A 68 4.85 -2.17 7.39
CA ALA A 68 4.61 -2.16 8.84
C ALA A 68 3.14 -2.41 9.20
N VAL A 69 2.19 -1.85 8.44
CA VAL A 69 0.76 -2.07 8.67
C VAL A 69 0.38 -3.51 8.34
N LEU A 70 0.85 -4.05 7.22
CA LEU A 70 0.57 -5.43 6.82
C LEU A 70 1.14 -6.41 7.83
N ALA A 71 2.41 -6.25 8.21
CA ALA A 71 3.03 -7.10 9.23
C ALA A 71 2.25 -7.04 10.55
N ASN A 72 1.86 -5.85 11.02
CA ASN A 72 1.05 -5.71 12.23
C ASN A 72 -0.34 -6.35 12.10
N TYR A 73 -0.94 -6.30 10.92
CA TYR A 73 -2.25 -6.92 10.66
C TYR A 73 -2.13 -8.45 10.68
N LEU A 74 -1.23 -9.02 9.87
CA LEU A 74 -1.01 -10.47 9.78
C LEU A 74 -0.64 -11.06 11.14
N PHE A 75 0.29 -10.42 11.85
CA PHE A 75 0.72 -10.84 13.19
C PHE A 75 -0.42 -10.86 14.21
N ALA A 76 -1.43 -10.00 14.06
CA ALA A 76 -2.57 -9.94 14.97
C ALA A 76 -3.73 -10.87 14.59
N THR A 77 -3.86 -11.26 13.33
CA THR A 77 -5.03 -12.01 12.84
C THR A 77 -4.74 -13.41 12.31
N HIS A 78 -3.48 -13.71 11.97
CA HIS A 78 -3.03 -14.98 11.38
C HIS A 78 -1.89 -15.58 12.20
N SER A 79 -2.14 -15.84 13.48
CA SER A 79 -1.17 -16.41 14.43
C SER A 79 -0.73 -17.84 14.09
N GLU A 80 -1.47 -18.50 13.21
CA GLU A 80 -1.25 -19.86 12.72
C GLU A 80 -0.20 -19.95 11.61
N LEU A 81 0.10 -18.82 10.92
CA LEU A 81 1.08 -18.78 9.84
C LEU A 81 2.51 -18.86 10.38
N THR A 82 3.39 -19.55 9.65
CA THR A 82 4.83 -19.57 9.94
C THR A 82 5.51 -18.27 9.52
N ASN A 83 6.80 -18.07 9.88
CA ASN A 83 7.55 -16.90 9.41
C ASN A 83 7.75 -16.90 7.88
N GLU A 84 7.90 -18.08 7.28
CA GLU A 84 8.00 -18.25 5.82
C GLU A 84 6.67 -17.84 5.17
N ASP A 85 5.54 -18.37 5.67
CA ASP A 85 4.21 -18.00 5.18
C ASP A 85 3.95 -16.49 5.30
N LEU A 86 4.32 -15.88 6.44
CA LEU A 86 4.17 -14.44 6.64
C LEU A 86 4.98 -13.62 5.63
N ASP A 87 6.19 -14.06 5.27
CA ASP A 87 6.99 -13.37 4.25
C ASP A 87 6.43 -13.60 2.84
N ASP A 88 5.95 -14.79 2.53
CA ASP A 88 5.31 -15.11 1.25
C ASP A 88 4.02 -14.29 1.05
N TRP A 89 3.14 -14.26 2.05
CA TRP A 89 1.95 -13.41 2.05
C TRP A 89 2.32 -11.94 1.91
N ARG A 90 3.35 -11.49 2.63
CA ARG A 90 3.84 -10.12 2.51
C ARG A 90 4.28 -9.81 1.07
N GLN A 91 5.09 -10.68 0.47
CA GLN A 91 5.58 -10.49 -0.90
C GLN A 91 4.45 -10.44 -1.93
N GLU A 92 3.45 -11.31 -1.80
CA GLU A 92 2.33 -11.36 -2.75
C GLU A 92 1.38 -10.16 -2.58
N ILE A 93 0.99 -9.85 -1.34
CA ILE A 93 0.06 -8.74 -1.06
C ILE A 93 0.68 -7.39 -1.42
N THR A 94 2.00 -7.22 -1.19
CA THR A 94 2.71 -5.96 -1.49
C THR A 94 3.41 -5.95 -2.85
N CYS A 95 3.14 -6.92 -3.71
CA CYS A 95 3.71 -6.95 -5.05
C CYS A 95 3.23 -5.75 -5.90
N ARG A 96 4.01 -5.41 -6.93
CA ARG A 96 3.75 -4.20 -7.73
C ARG A 96 2.42 -4.29 -8.47
N GLU A 97 2.02 -5.48 -8.87
CA GLU A 97 0.77 -5.83 -9.53
C GLU A 97 -0.42 -5.59 -8.59
N SER A 98 -0.36 -6.10 -7.35
CA SER A 98 -1.39 -5.89 -6.32
C SER A 98 -1.58 -4.41 -5.99
N LEU A 99 -0.48 -3.69 -5.73
CA LEU A 99 -0.50 -2.25 -5.44
C LEU A 99 -1.08 -1.44 -6.63
N THR A 100 -0.78 -1.87 -7.86
CA THR A 100 -1.31 -1.25 -9.08
C THR A 100 -2.79 -1.51 -9.26
N ALA A 101 -3.23 -2.75 -9.06
CA ALA A 101 -4.63 -3.12 -9.15
C ALA A 101 -5.47 -2.27 -8.19
N PHE A 102 -4.99 -2.11 -6.94
CA PHE A 102 -5.66 -1.27 -5.97
C PHE A 102 -5.61 0.23 -6.32
N ALA A 103 -4.48 0.72 -6.85
CA ALA A 103 -4.39 2.10 -7.36
C ALA A 103 -5.44 2.40 -8.45
N ILE A 104 -5.68 1.43 -9.33
CA ILE A 104 -6.69 1.51 -10.41
C ILE A 104 -8.10 1.49 -9.82
N GLU A 105 -8.37 0.57 -8.89
CA GLU A 105 -9.66 0.47 -8.19
C GLU A 105 -10.01 1.78 -7.47
N LEU A 106 -9.04 2.38 -6.78
CA LEU A 106 -9.19 3.67 -6.11
C LEU A 106 -9.36 4.84 -7.09
N GLY A 107 -9.14 4.62 -8.39
CA GLY A 107 -9.32 5.61 -9.44
C GLY A 107 -8.14 6.57 -9.61
N LEU A 108 -6.96 6.29 -9.03
CA LEU A 108 -5.77 7.14 -9.14
C LEU A 108 -5.40 7.52 -10.60
N PRO A 109 -5.50 6.62 -11.59
CA PRO A 109 -5.24 6.98 -12.99
C PRO A 109 -6.13 8.11 -13.52
N ASN A 110 -7.36 8.24 -13.01
CA ASN A 110 -8.32 9.25 -13.45
C ASN A 110 -7.98 10.66 -12.92
N PHE A 111 -7.39 10.71 -11.73
CA PHE A 111 -7.00 11.96 -11.08
C PHE A 111 -5.68 12.52 -11.63
N CYS A 112 -4.86 11.67 -12.26
CA CYS A 112 -3.64 12.10 -12.90
C CYS A 112 -3.90 13.23 -13.92
N SER A 113 -3.17 14.33 -13.77
CA SER A 113 -3.34 15.52 -14.59
C SER A 113 -2.58 15.42 -15.91
N SER A 114 -3.02 14.56 -16.83
CA SER A 114 -2.46 14.53 -18.19
C SER A 114 -3.32 15.28 -19.20
N SER A 115 -2.66 16.17 -19.94
CA SER A 115 -3.18 16.83 -21.13
C SER A 115 -3.13 15.93 -22.38
N ASN A 116 -2.54 14.73 -22.30
CA ASN A 116 -2.29 13.85 -23.44
C ASN A 116 -2.79 12.41 -23.17
N ARG A 117 -4.08 12.28 -22.89
CA ARG A 117 -4.74 10.98 -22.62
C ARG A 117 -4.63 9.97 -23.78
N GLN A 118 -4.34 10.43 -25.01
CA GLN A 118 -4.34 9.59 -26.23
C GLN A 118 -3.11 8.71 -26.43
N ASN A 119 -1.99 8.99 -25.75
CA ASN A 119 -0.73 8.23 -25.87
C ASN A 119 -0.35 7.48 -24.59
N ARG A 120 -1.26 7.40 -23.61
CA ARG A 120 -0.99 6.64 -22.39
C ARG A 120 -1.23 5.16 -22.62
N LYS A 121 -0.32 4.35 -22.09
CA LYS A 121 -0.57 2.91 -21.94
C LYS A 121 -1.70 2.69 -20.92
N PRO A 122 -2.41 1.55 -21.00
CA PRO A 122 -3.30 1.12 -19.94
C PRO A 122 -2.57 1.12 -18.59
N PRO A 123 -3.21 1.52 -17.48
CA PRO A 123 -2.57 1.49 -16.17
C PRO A 123 -1.98 0.14 -15.76
N GLU A 124 -2.62 -0.94 -16.22
CA GLU A 124 -2.20 -2.33 -16.04
C GLU A 124 -0.86 -2.63 -16.74
N GLU A 125 -0.50 -1.88 -17.78
CA GLU A 125 0.79 -2.00 -18.49
C GLU A 125 1.89 -1.10 -17.88
N GLU A 126 1.57 -0.31 -16.84
CA GLU A 126 2.52 0.55 -16.14
C GLU A 126 2.50 0.28 -14.61
N PRO A 127 2.64 -0.97 -14.16
CA PRO A 127 2.48 -1.31 -12.76
C PRO A 127 3.48 -0.55 -11.87
N GLY A 128 4.69 -0.34 -12.38
CA GLY A 128 5.70 0.50 -11.73
C GLY A 128 5.19 1.89 -11.31
N VAL A 129 4.44 2.58 -12.17
CA VAL A 129 4.02 3.97 -11.95
C VAL A 129 2.88 4.07 -10.94
N TYR A 130 1.85 3.24 -11.10
CA TYR A 130 0.64 3.35 -10.27
C TYR A 130 0.82 2.72 -8.89
N GLY A 131 1.62 1.65 -8.76
CA GLY A 131 2.02 1.13 -7.45
C GLY A 131 2.84 2.15 -6.66
N GLU A 132 3.84 2.80 -7.27
CA GLU A 132 4.60 3.88 -6.62
C GLU A 132 3.71 5.08 -6.23
N MET A 133 2.71 5.39 -7.05
CA MET A 133 1.75 6.45 -6.75
C MET A 133 0.88 6.09 -5.54
N PHE A 134 0.48 4.82 -5.41
CA PHE A 134 -0.25 4.34 -4.25
C PHE A 134 0.62 4.38 -2.98
N GLU A 135 1.87 3.89 -3.04
CA GLU A 135 2.83 4.03 -1.93
C GLU A 135 2.97 5.52 -1.54
N ALA A 136 3.18 6.41 -2.50
CA ALA A 136 3.31 7.83 -2.22
C ALA A 136 2.04 8.42 -1.57
N LEU A 137 0.84 7.97 -1.99
CA LEU A 137 -0.41 8.36 -1.35
C LEU A 137 -0.48 7.93 0.12
N VAL A 138 -0.05 6.71 0.45
CA VAL A 138 0.02 6.22 1.84
C VAL A 138 0.87 7.16 2.70
N ALA A 139 2.01 7.61 2.19
CA ALA A 139 2.84 8.59 2.88
C ALA A 139 2.13 9.94 3.07
N VAL A 140 1.36 10.40 2.08
CA VAL A 140 0.59 11.65 2.23
C VAL A 140 -0.48 11.51 3.31
N ILE A 141 -1.19 10.38 3.37
CA ILE A 141 -2.18 10.11 4.43
C ILE A 141 -1.52 10.16 5.82
N TYR A 142 -0.35 9.55 5.96
CA TYR A 142 0.44 9.58 7.19
C TYR A 142 0.83 11.01 7.59
N LEU A 143 1.34 11.80 6.63
CA LEU A 143 1.79 13.16 6.88
C LEU A 143 0.63 14.12 7.17
N ASP A 144 -0.49 13.98 6.45
CA ASP A 144 -1.73 14.72 6.69
C ASP A 144 -2.29 14.46 8.09
N GLY A 145 -2.18 13.21 8.56
CA GLY A 145 -2.52 12.81 9.91
C GLY A 145 -1.54 13.26 11.00
N ASN A 146 -0.59 14.15 10.71
CA ASN A 146 0.50 14.53 11.62
C ASN A 146 1.27 13.30 12.12
N ARG A 147 1.64 12.39 11.21
CA ARG A 147 2.39 11.17 11.48
C ARG A 147 1.66 10.17 12.38
N ASN A 148 0.33 10.19 12.36
CA ASN A 148 -0.49 9.23 13.07
C ASN A 148 -0.51 7.88 12.32
N PHE A 149 0.19 6.88 12.86
CA PHE A 149 0.23 5.53 12.30
C PHE A 149 -1.13 4.84 12.34
N GLU A 150 -1.91 5.05 13.39
CA GLU A 150 -3.23 4.43 13.61
C GLU A 150 -4.24 4.85 12.53
N ARG A 151 -4.15 6.11 12.07
CA ARG A 151 -4.95 6.62 10.93
C ARG A 151 -4.63 5.88 9.64
N VAL A 152 -3.35 5.61 9.39
CA VAL A 152 -2.89 4.88 8.19
C VAL A 152 -3.27 3.41 8.30
N TYR A 153 -3.04 2.81 9.47
CA TYR A 153 -3.40 1.42 9.77
C TYR A 153 -4.89 1.18 9.51
N ALA A 154 -5.77 1.99 10.11
CA ALA A 154 -7.21 1.86 9.93
C ALA A 154 -7.64 1.98 8.47
N TRP A 155 -7.08 2.96 7.74
CA TRP A 155 -7.41 3.17 6.33
C TRP A 155 -6.93 2.02 5.43
N LEU A 156 -5.68 1.58 5.58
CA LEU A 156 -5.14 0.48 4.79
C LEU A 156 -5.83 -0.85 5.09
N CYS A 157 -6.14 -1.13 6.36
CA CYS A 157 -6.86 -2.34 6.75
C CYS A 157 -8.24 -2.41 6.10
N ASP A 158 -9.02 -1.33 6.23
CA ASP A 158 -10.39 -1.26 5.70
C ASP A 158 -10.43 -1.27 4.15
N ARG A 159 -9.50 -0.53 3.52
CA ARG A 159 -9.60 -0.24 2.10
C ARG A 159 -8.85 -1.23 1.22
N PHE A 160 -7.75 -1.81 1.71
CA PHE A 160 -6.84 -2.62 0.89
C PHE A 160 -6.62 -4.00 1.50
N ILE A 161 -5.98 -4.07 2.68
CA ILE A 161 -5.41 -5.30 3.24
C ILE A 161 -6.48 -6.38 3.46
N GLN A 162 -7.63 -6.06 4.06
CA GLN A 162 -8.68 -7.05 4.30
C GLN A 162 -9.24 -7.66 3.02
N GLY A 163 -9.41 -6.84 1.97
CA GLY A 163 -9.92 -7.30 0.68
C GLY A 163 -8.91 -8.17 -0.04
N THR A 164 -7.64 -7.75 -0.06
CA THR A 164 -6.56 -8.48 -0.72
C THR A 164 -6.25 -9.80 -0.04
N ILE A 165 -6.19 -9.83 1.31
CA ILE A 165 -5.99 -11.08 2.05
C ILE A 165 -7.11 -12.06 1.78
N ARG A 166 -8.37 -11.64 1.86
CA ARG A 166 -9.50 -12.54 1.58
C ARG A 166 -9.42 -13.15 0.18
N SER A 167 -9.06 -12.34 -0.81
CA SER A 167 -8.88 -12.84 -2.19
C SER A 167 -7.75 -13.85 -2.27
N TYR A 168 -6.65 -13.60 -1.55
CA TYR A 168 -5.49 -14.48 -1.54
C TYR A 168 -5.77 -15.81 -0.84
N GLU A 169 -6.44 -15.77 0.32
CA GLU A 169 -6.92 -16.96 1.05
C GLU A 169 -7.80 -17.85 0.16
N GLU A 170 -8.75 -17.25 -0.57
CA GLU A 170 -9.63 -17.97 -1.49
C GLU A 170 -8.85 -18.68 -2.63
N ASP A 171 -7.70 -18.12 -3.03
CA ASP A 171 -6.82 -18.72 -4.05
C ASP A 171 -5.94 -19.84 -3.45
N THR A 172 -5.46 -19.70 -2.20
CA THR A 172 -4.58 -20.66 -1.52
C THR A 172 -5.30 -21.88 -0.92
N ASP A 173 -6.55 -21.70 -0.44
CA ASP A 173 -7.38 -22.78 0.12
C ASP A 173 -7.72 -23.89 -0.89
N SER A 174 -7.39 -23.68 -2.16
CA SER A 174 -7.61 -24.68 -3.21
C SER A 174 -6.59 -25.83 -3.21
N ASP A 175 -5.43 -25.70 -2.54
CA ASP A 175 -4.31 -26.63 -2.73
C ASP A 175 -3.67 -27.30 -1.49
N GLU A 176 -3.97 -26.97 -0.21
CA GLU A 176 -3.25 -27.60 0.92
C GLU A 176 -4.07 -28.23 2.07
N ASN A 177 -3.79 -29.51 2.30
CA ASN A 177 -4.16 -30.30 3.45
C ASN A 177 -3.06 -30.17 4.51
N CYS A 178 -3.12 -29.15 5.37
CA CYS A 178 -2.15 -28.91 6.44
C CYS A 178 -2.35 -29.86 7.64
N GLU A 179 -2.18 -31.17 7.43
CA GLU A 179 -2.00 -32.11 8.55
C GLU A 179 -0.53 -32.10 9.00
N GLY A 180 -0.21 -31.36 10.07
CA GLY A 180 1.06 -31.54 10.81
C GLY A 180 1.90 -30.31 11.13
N ILE A 181 1.46 -29.09 10.79
CA ILE A 181 2.19 -27.86 11.11
C ILE A 181 1.96 -27.50 12.58
N VAL A 182 3.05 -27.26 13.32
CA VAL A 182 2.99 -26.86 14.73
C VAL A 182 2.80 -25.35 14.78
N THR A 183 1.65 -24.90 15.28
CA THR A 183 1.43 -23.46 15.50
C THR A 183 2.23 -22.98 16.71
N THR A 184 2.35 -21.67 16.85
CA THR A 184 2.94 -21.01 18.03
C THR A 184 2.35 -21.47 19.33
N ARG A 185 1.03 -21.56 19.36
CA ARG A 185 0.31 -21.87 20.58
C ARG A 185 0.62 -23.31 20.97
N ASP A 186 0.65 -24.21 19.99
CA ASP A 186 1.05 -25.60 20.19
C ASP A 186 2.49 -25.70 20.72
N TYR A 187 3.42 -24.90 20.20
CA TYR A 187 4.81 -24.87 20.67
C TYR A 187 4.96 -24.32 22.09
N LEU A 188 4.33 -23.16 22.39
CA LEU A 188 4.39 -22.56 23.73
C LEU A 188 3.80 -23.48 24.79
N ASP A 189 2.71 -24.19 24.44
CA ASP A 189 2.14 -25.23 25.29
C ASP A 189 3.10 -26.42 25.43
N MET A 190 3.79 -26.84 24.34
CA MET A 190 4.78 -27.91 24.37
C MET A 190 6.00 -27.61 25.26
N ILE A 191 6.45 -26.35 25.33
CA ILE A 191 7.57 -25.93 26.20
C ILE A 191 7.12 -25.44 27.60
N GLY A 192 5.83 -25.55 27.93
CA GLY A 192 5.30 -25.25 29.26
C GLY A 192 5.21 -23.76 29.59
N LEU A 193 5.06 -22.89 28.58
CA LEU A 193 4.92 -21.44 28.69
C LEU A 193 3.46 -20.99 28.48
N GLU A 194 2.50 -21.71 29.07
CA GLU A 194 1.06 -21.51 28.89
C GLU A 194 0.55 -20.07 29.19
N GLY A 195 1.29 -19.31 30.01
CA GLY A 195 0.99 -17.92 30.41
C GLY A 195 1.89 -16.84 29.81
N PHE A 196 2.75 -17.20 28.84
CA PHE A 196 3.49 -16.20 28.07
C PHE A 196 2.49 -15.37 27.25
N PRO A 197 2.66 -14.04 27.12
CA PRO A 197 1.76 -13.24 26.31
C PRO A 197 1.78 -13.81 24.90
N ASP A 198 0.60 -14.21 24.41
CA ASP A 198 0.43 -14.55 23.02
C ASP A 198 0.54 -13.26 22.22
N CYS A 199 1.76 -12.97 21.79
CA CYS A 199 2.04 -11.81 21.00
C CYS A 199 1.67 -12.04 19.53
N GLY A 200 1.30 -13.26 19.07
CA GLY A 200 1.30 -13.59 17.65
C GLY A 200 2.67 -14.03 17.12
N TRP A 201 3.58 -14.41 18.02
CA TRP A 201 4.87 -15.03 17.65
C TRP A 201 4.59 -16.30 16.83
N ALA A 202 5.49 -16.78 15.97
CA ALA A 202 5.42 -18.12 15.37
C ALA A 202 6.82 -18.75 15.34
N PRO A 203 7.07 -19.82 16.12
CA PRO A 203 8.24 -20.65 15.92
C PRO A 203 7.93 -21.66 14.82
N GLY A 204 8.52 -21.44 13.66
CA GLY A 204 8.57 -22.40 12.56
C GLY A 204 9.88 -22.23 11.81
N ASP A 205 10.69 -23.29 11.87
CA ASP A 205 11.81 -23.69 11.02
C ASP A 205 13.02 -22.74 10.84
N ASP A 206 13.69 -22.39 11.94
CA ASP A 206 15.14 -22.13 11.87
C ASP A 206 15.89 -23.47 11.79
N ASP A 207 15.70 -24.23 10.70
CA ASP A 207 16.72 -25.18 10.24
C ASP A 207 17.64 -24.41 9.26
N ASP A 208 18.77 -23.91 9.82
CA ASP A 208 19.95 -23.24 9.23
C ASP A 208 20.10 -21.70 9.34
#